data_AF-A0A316A669-F1
#
_entry.id   AF-A0A316A669-F1
#
_cell.length_a   1.000
_cell.length_b   1.000
_cell.length_c   1.000
_cell.angle_alpha   90.00
_cell.angle_beta   90.00
_cell.angle_gamma   90.00
#
_symmetry.space_group_name_H-M   'P 1'
#
loop_
_entity.id
_entity.type
_entity.pdbx_description
1 polymer ?
#
loop_
_entity_poly.entity_id
_entity_poly.type
_entity_poly.pdbx_seq_one_letter_code
_entity_poly.pdbx_strand_id
1 'polypeptide(L)'
;MITEVIKGADDEIEFLGFKGRYFYRLVQMVITLILITFITYALGFNSLWLFIIMFGIGLMAYFYIENEMHSNHKHGHIHRKHKAPKAIIQNKPFYKIIK
;
A
#
# COMPACT_ATOMS: atom_id res chain seq x y z
N MET A 1 6.26 -27.04 -18.53
CA MET A 1 4.93 -26.48 -18.23
C MET A 1 5.14 -25.04 -17.77
N ILE A 2 4.85 -24.06 -18.62
CA ILE A 2 5.05 -22.64 -18.28
C ILE A 2 3.85 -22.21 -17.45
N THR A 3 4.07 -21.89 -16.17
CA THR A 3 3.04 -21.29 -15.31
C THR A 3 3.21 -19.78 -15.38
N GLU A 4 2.30 -19.11 -16.08
CA GLU A 4 2.23 -17.65 -16.13
C GLU A 4 1.77 -17.13 -14.75
N VAL A 5 2.65 -16.42 -14.05
CA VAL A 5 2.27 -15.70 -12.83
C VAL A 5 1.91 -14.29 -13.26
N ILE A 6 0.62 -14.01 -13.27
CA ILE A 6 0.10 -12.67 -13.55
C ILE A 6 0.52 -11.79 -12.36
N LYS A 7 1.34 -10.76 -12.60
CA LYS A 7 1.55 -9.70 -11.61
C LYS A 7 0.18 -9.07 -11.33
N GLY A 8 -0.19 -8.96 -10.05
CA GLY A 8 -1.47 -8.36 -9.69
C GLY A 8 -1.56 -6.96 -10.31
N ALA A 9 -2.72 -6.61 -10.87
CA ALA A 9 -2.94 -5.31 -11.51
C ALA A 9 -2.54 -4.14 -10.59
N ASP A 10 -2.69 -4.31 -9.27
CA ASP A 10 -2.33 -3.33 -8.25
C ASP A 10 -0.83 -3.00 -8.13
N ASP A 11 0.05 -3.87 -8.65
CA ASP A 11 1.51 -3.63 -8.70
C ASP A 11 1.94 -2.95 -10.01
N GLU A 12 1.07 -2.89 -11.02
CA GLU A 12 1.32 -2.24 -12.30
C GLU A 12 0.71 -0.85 -12.41
N ILE A 13 -0.36 -0.59 -11.65
CA ILE A 13 -1.00 0.73 -11.59
C ILE A 13 -0.21 1.60 -10.61
N GLU A 14 0.40 2.68 -11.10
CA GLU A 14 1.08 3.68 -10.27
C GLU A 14 0.30 5.00 -10.28
N PHE A 15 0.05 5.55 -9.09
CA PHE A 15 -0.57 6.85 -8.89
C PHE A 15 0.41 7.76 -8.17
N LEU A 16 0.85 8.84 -8.82
CA LEU A 16 1.78 9.84 -8.24
C LEU A 16 3.06 9.21 -7.64
N GLY A 17 3.59 8.15 -8.27
CA GLY A 17 4.78 7.43 -7.79
C GLY A 17 4.52 6.37 -6.71
N PHE A 18 3.28 6.22 -6.24
CA PHE A 18 2.88 5.10 -5.38
C PHE A 18 2.26 3.97 -6.20
N LYS A 19 2.75 2.73 -6.02
CA LYS A 19 2.04 1.56 -6.57
C LYS A 19 0.65 1.46 -5.95
N GLY A 20 -0.33 1.02 -6.71
CA GLY A 20 -1.74 0.95 -6.35
C GLY A 20 -1.95 0.32 -4.98
N ARG A 21 -1.26 -0.78 -4.68
CA ARG A 21 -1.30 -1.42 -3.35
C ARG A 21 -0.96 -0.47 -2.18
N TYR A 22 0.07 0.36 -2.32
CA TYR A 22 0.46 1.31 -1.28
C TYR A 22 -0.46 2.52 -1.25
N PHE A 23 -0.96 2.95 -2.42
CA PHE A 23 -1.97 4.00 -2.52
C PHE A 23 -3.27 3.61 -1.80
N TYR A 24 -3.80 2.41 -2.04
CA TYR A 24 -4.99 1.89 -1.34
C TYR A 24 -4.76 1.82 0.18
N ARG A 25 -3.56 1.43 0.62
CA ARG A 25 -3.20 1.41 2.03
C ARG A 25 -3.14 2.81 2.65
N LEU A 26 -2.61 3.79 1.92
CA LEU A 26 -2.62 5.20 2.32
C LEU A 26 -4.06 5.73 2.47
N VAL A 27 -4.91 5.48 1.47
CA VAL A 27 -6.32 5.90 1.50
C VAL A 27 -7.05 5.27 2.70
N GLN A 28 -6.88 3.97 2.91
CA GLN A 28 -7.48 3.28 4.05
C GLN A 28 -7.01 3.87 5.39
N MET A 29 -5.73 4.23 5.50
CA MET A 29 -5.15 4.84 6.71
C MET A 29 -5.75 6.23 6.97
N VAL A 30 -5.88 7.07 5.93
CA VAL A 30 -6.50 8.39 6.03
C VAL A 30 -7.96 8.28 6.50
N ILE A 31 -8.75 7.39 5.90
CA ILE A 31 -10.14 7.15 6.30
C ILE A 31 -10.21 6.71 7.78
N THR A 32 -9.32 5.81 8.19
CA THR A 32 -9.25 5.32 9.57
C THR A 32 -8.91 6.46 10.55
N LEU A 33 -7.94 7.32 10.22
CA LEU A 33 -7.59 8.48 11.07
C LEU A 33 -8.75 9.45 11.21
N ILE A 34 -9.47 9.73 10.12
CA ILE A 34 -10.66 10.59 10.14
C ILE A 34 -11.71 10.01 11.09
N LEU A 35 -12.01 8.72 10.97
CA LEU A 35 -12.97 8.05 11.85
C LEU A 35 -12.56 8.11 13.33
N ILE A 36 -11.29 7.82 13.64
CA ILE A 36 -10.76 7.89 15.01
C ILE A 36 -10.88 9.31 15.56
N THR A 37 -10.60 10.32 14.74
CA THR A 37 -10.71 11.73 15.12
C THR A 37 -12.15 12.08 15.52
N PHE A 38 -13.14 11.64 14.73
CA PHE A 38 -14.54 11.87 15.06
C PHE A 38 -14.99 11.15 16.32
N ILE A 39 -14.57 9.90 16.53
CA ILE A 39 -14.90 9.14 17.73
C ILE A 39 -14.30 9.80 18.98
N THR A 40 -13.02 10.17 18.93
CA THR A 40 -12.36 10.83 20.07
C THR A 40 -12.93 12.21 20.33
N TYR A 41 -13.29 12.98 19.30
CA TYR A 41 -13.99 14.23 19.46
C TYR A 41 -15.37 14.04 20.12
N ALA A 42 -16.14 13.02 19.74
CA ALA A 42 -17.42 12.69 20.35
C ALA A 42 -17.31 12.32 21.84
N LEU A 43 -16.16 11.78 22.27
CA LEU A 43 -15.84 11.50 23.68
C LEU A 43 -15.44 12.76 24.47
N GLY A 44 -15.42 13.94 23.85
CA GLY A 44 -15.14 15.22 24.50
C GLY A 44 -13.65 15.60 24.57
N PHE A 45 -12.78 14.93 23.80
CA PHE A 45 -11.37 15.32 23.72
C PHE A 45 -11.20 16.65 22.98
N ASN A 46 -10.18 17.41 23.39
CA ASN A 46 -9.87 18.71 22.78
C ASN A 46 -9.46 18.54 21.31
N SER A 47 -10.17 19.24 20.42
CA SER A 47 -9.98 19.15 18.97
C SER A 47 -8.58 19.57 18.51
N LEU A 48 -7.97 20.59 19.14
CA LEU A 48 -6.63 21.04 18.75
C LEU A 48 -5.56 19.99 19.02
N TRP A 49 -5.61 19.36 20.20
CA TRP A 49 -4.69 18.27 20.54
C TRP A 49 -4.90 17.05 19.65
N LEU A 50 -6.16 16.71 19.35
CA LEU A 50 -6.47 15.63 18.41
C LEU A 50 -5.91 15.90 17.01
N PHE A 51 -6.07 17.11 16.47
CA PHE A 51 -5.53 17.44 15.16
C PHE A 51 -4.00 17.30 15.12
N ILE A 52 -3.29 17.80 16.13
CA ILE A 52 -1.82 17.71 16.20
C ILE A 52 -1.37 16.25 16.25
N ILE A 53 -1.99 15.43 17.09
CA ILE A 53 -1.65 14.02 17.26
C ILE A 53 -1.95 13.25 15.96
N MET A 54 -3.15 13.42 15.40
CA MET A 54 -3.58 12.70 14.20
C MET A 54 -2.77 13.11 12.96
N PHE A 55 -2.39 14.39 12.86
CA PHE A 55 -1.48 14.87 11.83
C PHE A 55 -0.09 14.23 11.96
N GLY A 56 0.45 14.16 13.18
CA GLY A 56 1.73 13.48 13.45
C GLY A 56 1.69 11.99 13.10
N ILE A 57 0.61 11.29 13.46
CA ILE A 57 0.42 9.88 13.10
C ILE A 57 0.32 9.72 11.58
N GLY A 58 -0.44 10.58 10.91
CA GLY A 58 -0.59 10.58 9.45
C GLY A 58 0.75 10.76 8.72
N LEU A 59 1.57 11.71 9.16
CA LEU A 59 2.92 11.93 8.63
C LEU A 59 3.82 10.72 8.84
N MET A 60 3.88 10.18 10.07
CA MET A 60 4.69 9.00 10.36
C MET A 60 4.28 7.79 9.50
N ALA A 61 2.98 7.57 9.35
CA ALA A 61 2.46 6.48 8.54
C ALA A 61 2.71 6.70 7.04
N TYR A 62 2.66 7.94 6.53
CA TYR A 62 3.07 8.26 5.17
C TYR A 62 4.53 7.88 4.91
N PHE A 63 5.47 8.36 5.74
CA PHE A 63 6.89 8.06 5.58
C PHE A 63 7.19 6.56 5.76
N TYR A 64 6.45 5.89 6.65
CA TYR A 64 6.58 4.45 6.83
C TYR A 64 6.18 3.69 5.55
N ILE A 65 5.05 4.04 4.94
CA ILE A 65 4.57 3.40 3.70
C ILE A 65 5.51 3.71 2.53
N GLU A 66 5.99 4.95 2.43
CA GLU A 66 6.96 5.36 1.41
C GLU A 66 8.28 4.58 1.55
N ASN A 67 8.82 4.48 2.76
CA ASN A 67 10.04 3.71 3.02
C ASN A 67 9.84 2.21 2.77
N GLU A 68 8.70 1.65 3.15
CA GLU A 68 8.35 0.25 2.86
C GLU A 68 8.23 0.02 1.34
N MET A 69 7.66 0.96 0.60
CA MET A 69 7.58 0.92 -0.85
C MET A 69 8.97 0.94 -1.48
N HIS A 70 9.83 1.87 -1.07
CA HIS A 70 11.21 1.96 -1.57
C HIS A 70 12.01 0.69 -1.25
N SER A 71 11.88 0.18 -0.02
CA SER A 71 12.54 -1.06 0.39
C SER A 71 12.07 -2.27 -0.43
N ASN A 72 10.77 -2.41 -0.66
CA ASN A 72 10.22 -3.51 -1.46
C ASN A 72 10.50 -3.35 -2.96
N HIS A 73 10.68 -2.12 -3.45
CA HIS A 73 11.16 -1.87 -4.82
C HIS A 73 12.61 -2.31 -4.99
N LYS A 74 13.46 -2.09 -3.97
CA LYS A 74 14.89 -2.43 -3.96
C LYS A 74 15.15 -3.93 -3.75
N HIS A 75 14.35 -4.61 -2.92
CA HIS A 75 14.54 -6.03 -2.57
C HIS A 75 13.66 -6.99 -3.39
N GLY A 76 12.87 -6.47 -4.33
CA GLY A 76 11.84 -7.22 -5.02
C GLY A 76 10.65 -7.52 -4.08
N HIS A 77 9.46 -7.65 -4.66
CA HIS A 77 8.27 -8.01 -3.91
C HIS A 77 8.57 -9.29 -3.12
N ILE A 78 8.51 -9.22 -1.78
CA ILE A 78 8.66 -10.40 -0.92
C ILE A 78 7.44 -11.28 -1.22
N HIS A 79 7.60 -12.13 -2.22
CA HIS A 79 6.63 -13.13 -2.61
C HIS A 79 6.46 -14.06 -1.41
N ARG A 80 5.33 -13.88 -0.72
CA ARG A 80 4.78 -14.73 0.32
C ARG A 80 5.23 -16.18 0.13
N LYS A 81 6.27 -16.62 0.88
CA LYS A 81 6.89 -17.96 0.84
C LYS A 81 6.57 -18.73 -0.45
N HIS A 82 7.03 -18.23 -1.60
CA HIS A 82 6.77 -18.92 -2.85
C HIS A 82 7.65 -20.19 -2.85
N LYS A 83 7.03 -21.38 -2.82
CA LYS A 83 7.73 -22.58 -3.30
C LYS A 83 8.14 -22.24 -4.74
N ALA A 84 9.44 -22.11 -4.99
CA ALA A 84 9.95 -21.77 -6.31
C ALA A 84 9.38 -22.79 -7.32
N PRO A 85 8.61 -22.35 -8.32
CA PRO A 85 8.12 -23.27 -9.34
C PRO A 85 9.30 -23.76 -10.17
N LYS A 86 9.32 -25.05 -10.52
CA LYS A 86 10.35 -25.69 -11.38
C LYS A 86 10.34 -25.17 -12.84
N ALA A 87 9.56 -24.14 -13.15
CA ALA A 87 9.35 -23.63 -14.49
C ALA A 87 9.59 -22.11 -14.55
N ILE A 88 10.15 -21.66 -15.68
CA ILE A 88 10.49 -20.28 -15.98
C ILE A 88 9.22 -19.42 -15.91
N ILE A 89 9.16 -18.53 -14.92
CA ILE A 89 8.06 -17.58 -14.76
C ILE A 89 8.29 -16.43 -15.74
N GLN A 90 7.50 -16.35 -16.81
CA GLN A 90 7.44 -15.15 -17.65
C GLN A 90 6.41 -14.18 -17.07
N ASN A 91 6.89 -13.12 -16.42
CA ASN A 91 6.05 -12.01 -15.98
C ASN A 91 5.57 -11.22 -17.21
N LYS A 92 4.35 -11.48 -17.69
CA LYS A 92 3.71 -10.62 -18.70
C LYS A 92 3.00 -9.47 -18.00
N PRO A 93 3.10 -8.23 -18.51
CA PRO A 93 2.36 -7.13 -17.95
C PRO A 93 0.85 -7.29 -18.22
N PHE A 94 0.02 -6.94 -17.23
CA PHE A 94 -1.42 -7.12 -17.18
C PHE A 94 -2.16 -6.53 -18.39
N TYR A 95 -1.68 -5.40 -18.93
CA TYR A 95 -2.28 -4.77 -20.12
C TYR A 95 -2.26 -5.66 -21.37
N LYS A 96 -1.42 -6.72 -21.42
CA LYS A 96 -1.41 -7.69 -22.53
C LYS A 96 -2.54 -8.72 -22.44
N ILE A 97 -3.24 -8.81 -21.31
CA ILE A 97 -4.28 -9.82 -21.04
C ILE A 97 -5.69 -9.27 -21.37
N ILE A 98 -5.89 -7.95 -21.28
CA ILE A 98 -7.21 -7.29 -21.48
C ILE A 98 -7.49 -6.98 -22.96
N LYS A 99 -6.95 -7.77 -23.90
CA LYS A 99 -7.15 -7.53 -25.34
C LYS A 99 -8.40 -8.21 -25.86
#